data_AF-A0A833FZV7-F1
#
_entry.id   AF-A0A833FZV7-F1
#
_cell.length_a   1.000
_cell.length_b   1.000
_cell.length_c   1.000
_cell.angle_alpha   90.00
_cell.angle_beta   90.00
_cell.angle_gamma   90.00
#
_symmetry.space_group_name_H-M   'P 1'
#
loop_
_entity.id
_entity.type
_entity.pdbx_description
1 polymer ?
#
loop_
_entity_poly.entity_id
_entity_poly.type
_entity_poly.pdbx_seq_one_letter_code
_entity_poly.pdbx_strand_id
1 'polypeptide(L)' 'MGDREVAYWLTDWFENSRDDQWQPPGDWLVWLVLGGRGAGKTRAGAEWVRGMALGRPPFARTPAGRIALVG' A
#
# COMPACT_ATOMS: atom_id res chain seq x y z
N MET A 1 -9.00 25.69 0.09
CA MET A 1 -9.04 24.22 -0.07
C MET A 1 -10.42 23.87 -0.58
N GLY A 2 -10.54 23.21 -1.73
CA GLY A 2 -11.85 22.87 -2.31
C GLY A 2 -12.40 21.56 -1.74
N ASP A 3 -13.72 21.33 -1.81
CA ASP A 3 -14.37 20.12 -1.27
C ASP A 3 -13.76 18.81 -1.79
N ARG A 4 -13.32 18.79 -3.06
CA ARG A 4 -12.63 17.64 -3.67
C ARG A 4 -11.26 17.35 -3.06
N GLU A 5 -10.57 18.39 -2.63
CA GLU A 5 -9.27 18.30 -2.01
C GLU A 5 -9.40 17.72 -0.60
N VAL A 6 -10.38 18.17 0.17
CA VAL A 6 -10.71 17.61 1.48
C VAL A 6 -11.07 16.12 1.37
N ALA A 7 -11.94 15.77 0.42
CA ALA A 7 -12.33 14.38 0.19
C ALA A 7 -11.14 13.49 -0.19
N TYR A 8 -10.18 14.02 -0.95
CA TYR A 8 -8.94 13.30 -1.29
C TYR A 8 -8.14 12.95 -0.04
N TRP A 9 -7.83 13.94 0.81
CA TRP A 9 -7.02 13.71 2.01
C TRP A 9 -7.66 12.74 3.00
N LEU A 10 -8.99 12.79 3.15
CA LEU A 10 -9.73 11.88 4.03
C LEU A 10 -9.71 10.42 3.55
N THR A 11 -9.39 10.17 2.28
CA THR A 11 -9.45 8.83 1.68
C THR A 11 -8.10 8.33 1.18
N ASP A 12 -7.06 9.15 1.28
CA ASP A 12 -5.72 8.75 0.90
C ASP A 12 -5.19 7.69 1.87
N TRP A 13 -4.92 6.49 1.36
CA TRP A 13 -4.47 5.38 2.20
C TRP A 13 -3.06 5.60 2.73
N PHE A 14 -2.19 6.30 1.98
CA PHE A 14 -0.82 6.53 2.41
C PHE A 14 -0.81 7.32 3.71
N GLU A 15 -1.64 8.35 3.81
CA GLU A 15 -1.76 9.20 5.00
C GLU A 15 -2.60 8.56 6.13
N ASN A 16 -3.59 7.71 5.81
CA ASN A 16 -4.57 7.20 6.79
C ASN A 16 -4.40 5.71 7.15
N SER A 17 -3.38 5.04 6.62
CA SER A 17 -3.11 3.63 6.91
C SER A 17 -2.63 3.42 8.35
N ARG A 18 -2.87 2.22 8.87
CA ARG A 18 -2.35 1.78 10.16
C ARG A 18 -0.98 1.15 9.98
N ASP A 19 -0.17 1.18 11.04
CA ASP A 19 1.19 0.58 11.04
C ASP A 19 1.20 -0.90 10.61
N ASP A 20 0.18 -1.67 10.99
CA ASP A 20 0.03 -3.09 10.64
C ASP A 20 -0.31 -3.36 9.16
N GLN A 21 -0.59 -2.30 8.40
CA GLN A 21 -0.85 -2.36 6.96
C GLN A 21 0.38 -2.03 6.11
N TRP A 22 1.50 -1.67 6.73
CA TRP A 22 2.77 -1.41 6.05
C TRP A 22 3.63 -2.68 5.97
N GLN A 23 4.47 -2.72 4.94
CA GLN A 23 5.55 -3.70 4.86
C GLN A 23 6.55 -3.50 6.01
N PRO A 24 7.21 -4.57 6.50
CA PRO A 24 8.28 -4.41 7.48
C PRO A 24 9.47 -3.66 6.86
N PRO A 25 10.30 -2.99 7.69
CA PRO A 25 11.51 -2.34 7.21
C PRO A 25 12.56 -3.35 6.73
N GLY A 26 13.43 -2.90 5.83
CA GLY A 26 14.54 -3.69 5.30
C GLY A 26 14.17 -4.52 4.07
N ASP A 27 15.13 -5.36 3.64
CA ASP A 27 14.97 -6.20 2.47
C ASP A 27 14.39 -7.56 2.88
N TRP A 28 13.18 -7.85 2.42
CA TRP A 28 12.49 -9.11 2.66
C TRP A 28 12.12 -9.77 1.35
N LEU A 29 12.08 -11.11 1.35
CA LEU A 29 11.64 -11.88 0.19
C LEU A 29 10.12 -12.04 0.16
N VAL A 30 9.51 -12.16 1.34
CA VAL A 30 8.08 -12.41 1.50
C VAL A 30 7.52 -11.48 2.56
N TRP A 31 6.46 -10.75 2.20
CA TRP A 31 5.63 -10.02 3.13
C TRP A 31 4.32 -10.79 3.34
N LEU A 32 4.13 -11.30 4.56
CA LEU A 32 2.94 -12.03 4.97
C LEU A 32 2.03 -11.14 5.82
N VAL A 33 0.83 -10.85 5.32
CA VAL A 33 -0.16 -10.04 6.04
C VAL A 33 -1.18 -10.95 6.72
N LEU A 34 -1.15 -11.01 8.05
CA LEU A 34 -2.07 -11.79 8.87
C LEU A 34 -3.09 -10.88 9.56
N GLY A 35 -4.35 -11.29 9.60
CA GLY A 35 -5.39 -10.54 10.30
C GLY A 35 -6.79 -11.07 10.05
N GLY A 36 -7.72 -10.76 10.95
CA GLY A 36 -9.12 -11.17 10.86
C GLY A 36 -9.91 -10.48 9.73
N ARG A 37 -11.23 -10.68 9.73
CA ARG A 37 -12.15 -9.96 8.84
C ARG A 37 -12.07 -8.46 9.13
N GLY A 38 -12.04 -7.62 8.08
CA GLY A 38 -11.99 -6.16 8.23
C GLY A 38 -10.62 -5.57 8.58
N ALA A 39 -9.57 -6.39 8.73
CA ALA A 39 -8.21 -5.89 9.02
C ALA A 39 -7.59 -5.04 7.88
N GLY A 40 -8.18 -5.06 6.68
CA GLY A 40 -7.70 -4.25 5.55
C GLY A 40 -6.59 -4.88 4.70
N LYS A 41 -6.34 -6.19 4.85
CA LYS A 41 -5.31 -6.94 4.09
C LYS A 41 -5.34 -6.69 2.58
N THR A 42 -6.54 -6.70 1.99
CA THR A 42 -6.73 -6.45 0.55
C THR A 42 -6.32 -5.03 0.15
N ARG A 43 -6.65 -4.02 0.96
CA ARG A 43 -6.28 -2.63 0.66
C ARG A 43 -4.78 -2.41 0.82
N ALA A 44 -4.19 -2.97 1.88
CA ALA A 44 -2.74 -2.94 2.12
C ALA A 44 -1.97 -3.54 0.93
N GLY A 45 -2.34 -4.74 0.48
CA GLY A 45 -1.71 -5.38 -0.67
C GLY A 45 -1.88 -4.59 -1.96
N ALA A 46 -3.07 -4.03 -2.22
CA ALA A 46 -3.32 -3.25 -3.43
C ALA A 46 -2.50 -1.95 -3.47
N GLU A 47 -2.40 -1.23 -2.34
CA GLU A 47 -1.64 0.01 -2.27
C GLU A 47 -0.14 -0.23 -2.31
N TRP A 48 0.35 -1.32 -1.71
CA TRP A 48 1.73 -1.74 -1.87
C TRP A 48 2.06 -2.06 -3.34
N VAL A 49 1.21 -2.86 -4.03
CA VAL A 49 1.40 -3.15 -5.47
C VAL A 49 1.39 -1.87 -6.29
N ARG A 50 0.48 -0.93 -6.00
CA ARG A 50 0.45 0.38 -6.65
C ARG A 50 1.72 1.18 -6.39
N GLY A 51 2.22 1.20 -5.16
CA GLY A 51 3.47 1.83 -4.78
C GLY A 51 4.67 1.26 -5.54
N MET A 52 4.76 -0.07 -5.62
CA MET A 52 5.78 -0.80 -6.40
C MET A 52 5.69 -0.47 -7.89
N ALA A 53 4.51 -0.57 -8.48
CA ALA A 53 4.28 -0.29 -9.91
C ALA A 53 4.63 1.15 -10.29
N LEU A 54 4.43 2.10 -9.38
CA LEU A 54 4.71 3.52 -9.61
C LEU A 54 6.12 3.94 -9.17
N GLY A 55 6.91 3.05 -8.54
CA GLY A 55 8.23 3.41 -8.03
C GLY A 55 8.17 4.46 -6.94
N ARG A 56 7.16 4.40 -6.06
CA ARG A 56 6.93 5.40 -5.02
C ARG A 56 7.66 5.03 -3.73
N PRO A 57 8.48 5.92 -3.16
CA PRO A 57 8.95 5.75 -1.79
C PRO A 57 7.76 5.71 -0.79
N PRO A 58 7.83 4.91 0.28
CA PRO A 58 8.94 4.01 0.66
C PRO A 58 8.82 2.60 0.03
N PHE A 59 7.84 2.34 -0.84
CA PHE A 59 7.62 1.02 -1.43
C PHE A 59 8.73 0.61 -2.40
N ALA A 60 9.09 1.51 -3.32
CA ALA A 60 10.13 1.27 -4.32
C ALA A 60 10.82 2.57 -4.72
N ARG A 61 12.09 2.47 -5.13
CA ARG A 61 12.84 3.61 -5.73
C ARG A 61 12.60 3.76 -7.23
N THR A 62 12.24 2.68 -7.91
CA THR A 62 11.97 2.63 -9.35
C THR A 62 10.72 1.79 -9.60
N PRO A 63 9.93 2.11 -10.65
CA PRO A 63 8.76 1.31 -11.03
C PRO A 63 9.10 -0.18 -11.24
N ALA A 64 8.33 -1.06 -10.61
CA ALA A 64 8.37 -2.49 -10.90
C ALA A 64 7.73 -2.78 -12.27
N GLY A 65 8.41 -3.55 -13.11
CA GLY A 65 7.95 -3.80 -14.48
C GLY A 65 6.89 -4.90 -14.61
N ARG A 66 7.14 -6.09 -14.06
CA ARG A 66 6.25 -7.25 -14.18
C ARG A 66 5.72 -7.63 -12.81
N ILE A 67 4.41 -7.53 -12.63
CA ILE A 67 3.71 -7.88 -11.40
C ILE A 67 2.61 -8.89 -11.76
N ALA A 68 2.58 -10.01 -11.05
CA ALA A 68 1.51 -11.00 -11.16
C ALA A 68 0.64 -10.94 -9.91
N LEU A 69 -0.69 -10.94 -10.11
CA LEU A 69 -1.67 -11.14 -9.04
C LEU A 69 -2.23 -12.54 -9.21
N VAL A 70 -2.10 -13.37 -8.18
CA VAL A 70 -2.57 -14.76 -8.16
C VAL A 70 -3.59 -14.88 -7.02
N GLY A 71 -4.72 -15.53 -7.29
CA GLY A 71 -5.82 -15.71 -6.35
C GLY A 71 -6.50 -17.06 -6.53
#